data_AF-A0A7S4BJ85-F1
#
_entry.id   AF-A0A7S4BJ85-F1
#
_cell.length_a   1.000
_cell.length_b   1.000
_cell.length_c   1.000
_cell.angle_alpha   90.00
_cell.angle_beta   90.00
_cell.angle_gamma   90.00
#
_symmetry.space_group_name_H-M   'P 1'
#
loop_
_entity.id
_entity.type
_entity.pdbx_description
1 polymer ?
#
loop_
_entity_poly.entity_id
_entity_poly.type
_entity_poly.pdbx_seq_one_letter_code
_entity_poly.pdbx_strand_id
1 'polypeptide(L)'
;VAQAFPPLAHELFHAAFLSCWSELPEGTGFQDSLVASLETAFDAEYMSPEVLTTLLNLAEFMDLADTPLPIDTRKLGALAEKVQAYAKALHYRELGFHQQPGEAVEALIAINNQLQQPEAAQGMLVCSQQRHDTELQETWYEKLQRWDDALCAYERKASEDPSNIE
;
A
#
# COMPACT_ATOMS: atom_id res chain seq x y z
N VAL A 1 -33.55 12.87 5.59
CA VAL A 1 -32.65 13.49 6.59
C VAL A 1 -31.23 13.58 6.06
N ALA A 2 -30.59 12.47 5.66
CA ALA A 2 -29.23 12.50 5.08
C ALA A 2 -29.09 13.42 3.84
N GLN A 3 -30.09 13.47 2.95
CA GLN A 3 -30.11 14.42 1.81
C GLN A 3 -30.12 15.91 2.23
N ALA A 4 -30.57 16.23 3.45
CA ALA A 4 -30.65 17.59 3.97
C ALA A 4 -29.49 17.93 4.93
N PHE A 5 -28.67 16.94 5.33
CA PHE A 5 -27.57 17.11 6.27
C PHE A 5 -26.38 16.21 5.85
N PRO A 6 -25.48 16.72 4.99
CA PRO A 6 -24.34 15.97 4.45
C PRO A 6 -23.42 15.30 5.49
N PRO A 7 -23.11 15.89 6.66
CA PRO A 7 -22.23 15.26 7.64
C PRO A 7 -22.74 13.88 8.12
N LEU A 8 -24.05 13.76 8.33
CA LEU A 8 -24.66 12.47 8.70
C LEU A 8 -24.57 11.45 7.55
N ALA A 9 -24.61 11.88 6.30
CA ALA A 9 -24.42 10.98 5.16
C ALA A 9 -23.00 10.41 5.14
N HIS A 10 -21.99 11.24 5.46
CA HIS A 10 -20.59 10.78 5.56
C HIS A 10 -20.38 9.82 6.75
N GLU A 11 -20.96 10.12 7.92
CA GLU A 11 -20.85 9.24 9.10
C GLU A 11 -21.50 7.88 8.89
N LEU A 12 -22.63 7.84 8.17
CA LEU A 12 -23.38 6.60 7.92
C LEU A 12 -22.86 5.82 6.70
N PHE A 13 -21.95 6.39 5.91
CA PHE A 13 -21.57 5.84 4.61
C PHE A 13 -21.09 4.38 4.71
N HIS A 14 -20.17 4.06 5.64
CA HIS A 14 -19.62 2.70 5.75
C HIS A 14 -20.67 1.68 6.20
N ALA A 15 -21.46 2.02 7.22
CA ALA A 15 -22.51 1.14 7.71
C ALA A 15 -23.63 0.93 6.67
N ALA A 16 -24.00 2.00 5.96
CA ALA A 16 -24.96 1.92 4.86
C ALA A 16 -24.42 1.05 3.71
N PHE A 17 -23.14 1.21 3.36
CA PHE A 17 -22.50 0.38 2.33
C PHE A 17 -22.53 -1.10 2.72
N LEU A 18 -22.09 -1.45 3.94
CA LEU A 18 -22.11 -2.83 4.43
C LEU A 18 -23.52 -3.42 4.37
N SER A 19 -24.53 -2.67 4.82
CA SER A 19 -25.92 -3.13 4.81
C SER A 19 -26.46 -3.40 3.40
N CYS A 20 -26.02 -2.62 2.41
CA CYS A 20 -26.39 -2.85 1.02
C CYS A 20 -25.59 -4.02 0.42
N TRP A 21 -24.29 -4.09 0.74
CA TRP A 21 -23.37 -5.12 0.23
C TRP A 21 -23.80 -6.52 0.62
N SER A 22 -24.27 -6.71 1.86
CA SER A 22 -24.75 -8.00 2.38
C SER A 22 -26.04 -8.49 1.73
N GLU A 23 -26.84 -7.59 1.17
CA GLU A 23 -28.13 -7.91 0.53
C GLU A 23 -28.01 -8.09 -1.00
N LEU A 24 -26.82 -7.86 -1.57
CA LEU A 24 -26.61 -8.07 -3.01
C LEU A 24 -26.70 -9.57 -3.34
N PRO A 25 -27.54 -9.98 -4.31
CA PRO A 25 -27.69 -11.37 -4.67
C PRO A 25 -26.38 -12.00 -5.15
N GLU A 26 -26.03 -13.17 -4.60
CA GLU A 26 -24.89 -13.95 -5.08
C GLU A 26 -25.13 -14.43 -6.53
N GLY A 27 -24.07 -14.47 -7.34
CA GLY A 27 -24.12 -15.01 -8.71
C GLY A 27 -24.72 -14.09 -9.78
N THR A 28 -25.12 -12.85 -9.45
CA THR A 28 -25.59 -11.87 -10.45
C THR A 28 -24.48 -10.94 -10.97
N GLY A 29 -23.28 -11.00 -10.39
CA GLY A 29 -22.14 -10.15 -10.75
C GLY A 29 -22.25 -8.68 -10.29
N PHE A 30 -23.26 -8.32 -9.47
CA PHE A 30 -23.39 -6.94 -8.96
C PHE A 30 -22.23 -6.55 -8.05
N GLN A 31 -21.80 -7.46 -7.16
CA GLN A 31 -20.63 -7.25 -6.30
C GLN A 31 -19.38 -7.01 -7.15
N ASP A 32 -19.15 -7.83 -8.18
CA ASP A 32 -18.02 -7.67 -9.11
C ASP A 32 -18.06 -6.33 -9.85
N SER A 33 -19.24 -5.93 -10.34
CA SER A 33 -19.42 -4.64 -11.01
C SER A 33 -19.17 -3.45 -10.07
N LEU A 34 -19.55 -3.57 -8.80
CA LEU A 34 -19.32 -2.53 -7.80
C LEU A 34 -17.84 -2.42 -7.47
N VAL A 35 -17.16 -3.56 -7.28
CA VAL A 35 -15.71 -3.62 -7.06
C VAL A 35 -14.96 -3.03 -8.25
N ALA A 36 -15.32 -3.39 -9.48
CA ALA A 36 -14.71 -2.81 -10.68
C ALA A 36 -14.91 -1.27 -10.75
N SER A 37 -16.05 -0.77 -10.29
CA SER A 37 -16.31 0.66 -10.20
C SER A 37 -15.43 1.35 -9.15
N LEU A 38 -15.20 0.70 -8.00
CA LEU A 38 -14.27 1.17 -6.98
C LEU A 38 -12.83 1.20 -7.49
N GLU A 39 -12.38 0.14 -8.17
CA GLU A 39 -11.04 0.11 -8.76
C GLU A 39 -10.85 1.21 -9.81
N THR A 40 -11.85 1.43 -10.67
CA THR A 40 -11.84 2.53 -11.64
C THR A 40 -11.74 3.90 -10.95
N ALA A 41 -12.37 4.06 -9.79
CA ALA A 41 -12.28 5.28 -8.99
C ALA A 41 -10.87 5.48 -8.41
N PHE A 42 -10.19 4.41 -7.96
CA PHE A 42 -8.83 4.50 -7.43
C PHE A 42 -7.81 4.96 -8.47
N ASP A 43 -7.96 4.46 -9.70
CA ASP A 43 -7.09 4.73 -10.83
C ASP A 43 -7.36 6.10 -11.51
N ALA A 44 -8.46 6.77 -11.13
CA ALA A 44 -8.79 8.08 -11.67
C ALA A 44 -7.75 9.15 -11.29
N GLU A 45 -7.25 9.88 -12.29
CA GLU A 45 -6.18 10.88 -12.15
C GLU A 45 -6.63 12.12 -11.36
N TYR A 46 -7.89 12.53 -11.53
CA TYR A 46 -8.43 13.77 -10.95
C TYR A 46 -9.36 13.53 -9.75
N MET A 47 -9.34 12.35 -9.15
CA MET A 47 -10.16 12.08 -7.98
C MET A 47 -9.61 12.81 -6.75
N SER A 48 -10.50 13.42 -5.96
CA SER A 48 -10.08 14.15 -4.76
C SER A 48 -9.51 13.20 -3.70
N PRO A 49 -8.45 13.59 -2.97
CA PRO A 49 -7.88 12.78 -1.89
C PRO A 49 -8.90 12.43 -0.80
N GLU A 50 -9.88 13.29 -0.56
CA GLU A 50 -10.96 13.07 0.41
C GLU A 50 -11.84 11.87 0.02
N VAL A 51 -12.21 11.75 -1.26
CA VAL A 51 -13.00 10.61 -1.76
C VAL A 51 -12.16 9.33 -1.68
N LEU A 52 -10.90 9.38 -2.14
CA LEU A 52 -9.98 8.24 -2.05
C LEU A 52 -9.77 7.78 -0.60
N THR A 53 -9.64 8.72 0.33
CA THR A 53 -9.52 8.44 1.78
C THR A 53 -10.80 7.80 2.31
N THR A 54 -11.97 8.28 1.90
CA THR A 54 -13.26 7.72 2.30
C THR A 54 -13.41 6.27 1.81
N LEU A 55 -13.03 5.99 0.56
CA LEU A 55 -13.09 4.63 0.02
C LEU A 55 -12.03 3.70 0.64
N LEU A 56 -10.84 4.22 0.96
CA LEU A 56 -9.82 3.47 1.71
C LEU A 56 -10.31 3.12 3.12
N ASN A 57 -10.97 4.06 3.80
CA ASN A 57 -11.58 3.82 5.11
C ASN A 57 -12.74 2.81 5.03
N LEU A 58 -13.50 2.82 3.93
CA LEU A 58 -14.51 1.81 3.67
C LEU A 58 -13.90 0.41 3.56
N ALA A 59 -12.80 0.25 2.81
CA ALA A 59 -12.13 -1.05 2.68
C ALA A 59 -11.67 -1.59 4.04
N GLU A 60 -11.03 -0.76 4.86
CA GLU A 60 -10.64 -1.13 6.23
C GLU A 60 -11.85 -1.47 7.12
N PHE A 61 -12.94 -0.70 7.01
CA PHE A 61 -14.17 -0.98 7.75
C PHE A 61 -14.77 -2.34 7.38
N MET A 62 -14.74 -2.69 6.09
CA MET A 62 -15.21 -3.97 5.57
C MET A 62 -14.33 -5.14 6.05
N ASP A 63 -13.02 -4.96 6.12
CA ASP A 63 -12.08 -5.95 6.68
C ASP A 63 -12.36 -6.20 8.17
N LEU A 64 -12.58 -5.12 8.94
CA LEU A 64 -12.92 -5.21 10.37
C LEU A 64 -14.30 -5.83 10.64
N ALA A 65 -15.19 -5.82 9.65
CA ALA A 65 -16.53 -6.40 9.71
C ALA A 65 -16.59 -7.87 9.28
N ASP A 66 -15.43 -8.53 9.06
CA ASP A 66 -15.32 -9.89 8.52
C ASP A 66 -15.97 -10.07 7.13
N THR A 67 -16.11 -8.99 6.37
CA THR A 67 -16.64 -9.00 5.00
C THR A 67 -15.68 -8.27 4.04
N PRO A 68 -14.44 -8.75 3.89
CA PRO A 68 -13.42 -8.05 3.09
C PRO A 68 -13.89 -7.89 1.64
N LEU A 69 -13.64 -6.71 1.07
CA LEU A 69 -13.90 -6.48 -0.35
C LEU A 69 -12.90 -7.29 -1.18
N PRO A 70 -13.30 -7.91 -2.30
CA PRO A 70 -12.39 -8.68 -3.16
C PRO A 70 -11.52 -7.74 -4.01
N ILE A 71 -10.72 -6.91 -3.35
CA ILE A 71 -9.77 -5.95 -3.94
C ILE A 71 -8.36 -6.39 -3.55
N ASP A 72 -7.42 -6.30 -4.50
CA ASP A 72 -6.03 -6.63 -4.21
C ASP A 72 -5.44 -5.69 -3.14
N THR A 73 -4.94 -6.28 -2.05
CA THR A 73 -4.23 -5.59 -0.97
C THR A 73 -3.11 -4.68 -1.48
N ARG A 74 -2.45 -5.02 -2.59
CA ARG A 74 -1.41 -4.18 -3.21
C ARG A 74 -1.97 -2.88 -3.77
N LYS A 75 -3.17 -2.93 -4.37
CA LYS A 75 -3.89 -1.73 -4.84
C LYS A 75 -4.30 -0.84 -3.66
N LEU A 76 -4.79 -1.44 -2.57
CA LEU A 76 -5.13 -0.70 -1.34
C LEU A 76 -3.88 -0.06 -0.71
N GLY A 77 -2.74 -0.74 -0.72
CA GLY A 77 -1.46 -0.19 -0.31
C GLY A 77 -1.03 1.02 -1.14
N ALA A 78 -1.06 0.90 -2.48
CA ALA A 78 -0.75 2.01 -3.38
C ALA A 78 -1.72 3.19 -3.22
N LEU A 79 -3.01 2.92 -2.99
CA LEU A 79 -4.02 3.93 -2.69
C LEU A 79 -3.71 4.65 -1.37
N ALA A 80 -3.35 3.91 -0.32
CA ALA A 80 -2.96 4.45 0.98
C ALA A 80 -1.71 5.35 0.87
N GLU A 81 -0.73 4.98 0.05
CA GLU A 81 0.42 5.83 -0.26
C GLU A 81 -0.02 7.11 -0.99
N LYS A 82 -0.90 7.01 -2.00
CA LYS A 82 -1.43 8.15 -2.77
C LYS A 82 -2.14 9.18 -1.89
N VAL A 83 -2.88 8.74 -0.86
CA VAL A 83 -3.54 9.62 0.11
C VAL A 83 -2.70 9.94 1.34
N GLN A 84 -1.42 9.54 1.35
CA GLN A 84 -0.47 9.75 2.45
C GLN A 84 -0.90 9.14 3.80
N ALA A 85 -1.74 8.11 3.77
CA ALA A 85 -2.11 7.30 4.93
C ALA A 85 -1.03 6.23 5.19
N TYR A 86 0.19 6.66 5.52
CA TYR A 86 1.37 5.79 5.56
C TYR A 86 1.27 4.61 6.54
N ALA A 87 0.54 4.76 7.65
CA ALA A 87 0.31 3.65 8.58
C ALA A 87 -0.53 2.52 7.94
N LYS A 88 -1.55 2.88 7.16
CA LYS A 88 -2.37 1.92 6.40
C LYS A 88 -1.59 1.34 5.23
N ALA A 89 -0.79 2.17 4.55
CA ALA A 89 0.10 1.71 3.49
C ALA A 89 1.08 0.65 4.01
N LEU A 90 1.70 0.89 5.17
CA LEU A 90 2.60 -0.06 5.81
C LEU A 90 1.89 -1.40 6.04
N HIS A 91 0.71 -1.37 6.66
CA HIS A 91 -0.08 -2.57 6.95
C HIS A 91 -0.38 -3.41 5.68
N TYR A 92 -0.90 -2.77 4.62
CA TYR A 92 -1.20 -3.47 3.37
C TYR A 92 0.05 -4.02 2.67
N ARG A 93 1.17 -3.29 2.73
CA ARG A 93 2.45 -3.74 2.14
C ARG A 93 3.06 -4.90 2.91
N GLU A 94 2.95 -4.93 4.24
CA GLU A 94 3.40 -6.05 5.07
C GLU A 94 2.57 -7.32 4.83
N LEU A 95 1.27 -7.17 4.58
CA LEU A 95 0.40 -8.29 4.20
C LEU A 95 0.83 -8.89 2.85
N GLY A 96 1.19 -8.04 1.88
CA GLY A 96 1.74 -8.46 0.58
C GLY A 96 3.16 -9.02 0.65
N PHE A 97 4.00 -8.55 1.58
CA PHE A 97 5.39 -8.99 1.75
C PHE A 97 5.52 -10.49 2.00
N HIS A 98 4.58 -11.08 2.76
CA HIS A 98 4.54 -12.52 3.00
C HIS A 98 4.34 -13.33 1.72
N GLN A 99 3.73 -12.74 0.69
CA GLN A 99 3.45 -13.39 -0.59
C GLN A 99 4.57 -13.13 -1.61
N GLN A 100 5.05 -11.89 -1.69
CA GLN A 100 6.04 -11.43 -2.67
C GLN A 100 7.04 -10.45 -2.01
N PRO A 101 8.13 -10.96 -1.42
CA PRO A 101 9.03 -10.15 -0.62
C PRO A 101 9.89 -9.19 -1.48
N GLY A 102 10.36 -9.62 -2.65
CA GLY A 102 11.33 -8.86 -3.46
C GLY A 102 10.90 -7.44 -3.82
N GLU A 103 9.69 -7.27 -4.37
CA GLU A 103 9.16 -5.96 -4.77
C GLU A 103 8.67 -5.13 -3.56
N ALA A 104 8.32 -5.78 -2.46
CA ALA A 104 7.77 -5.13 -1.28
C ALA A 104 8.83 -4.46 -0.40
N VAL A 105 10.07 -4.94 -0.40
CA VAL A 105 11.16 -4.41 0.48
C VAL A 105 11.41 -2.93 0.23
N GLU A 106 11.57 -2.52 -1.03
CA GLU A 106 11.89 -1.13 -1.36
C GLU A 106 10.75 -0.18 -0.95
N ALA A 107 9.50 -0.57 -1.22
CA ALA A 107 8.32 0.17 -0.80
C ALA A 107 8.22 0.26 0.73
N LEU A 108 8.50 -0.83 1.45
CA LEU A 108 8.48 -0.86 2.91
C LEU A 108 9.57 0.02 3.52
N ILE A 109 10.79 0.04 2.97
CA ILE A 109 11.84 0.98 3.39
C ILE A 109 11.37 2.42 3.21
N ALA A 110 10.82 2.73 2.02
CA ALA A 110 10.33 4.08 1.73
C ALA A 110 9.21 4.53 2.67
N ILE A 111 8.22 3.68 2.94
CA ILE A 111 7.12 3.97 3.87
C ILE A 111 7.63 4.16 5.30
N ASN A 112 8.53 3.29 5.78
CA ASN A 112 9.11 3.42 7.12
C ASN A 112 9.90 4.72 7.28
N ASN A 113 10.59 5.18 6.23
CA ASN A 113 11.23 6.49 6.23
C ASN A 113 10.21 7.63 6.31
N GLN A 114 9.09 7.56 5.58
CA GLN A 114 8.01 8.56 5.69
C GLN A 114 7.37 8.58 7.08
N LEU A 115 7.33 7.43 7.76
CA LEU A 115 6.88 7.29 9.15
C LEU A 115 7.94 7.70 10.19
N GLN A 116 9.13 8.12 9.76
CA GLN A 116 10.27 8.46 10.63
C GLN A 116 10.70 7.28 11.54
N GLN A 117 10.70 6.07 11.00
CA GLN A 117 11.10 4.83 11.70
C GLN A 117 12.34 4.19 11.03
N PRO A 118 13.54 4.79 11.19
CA PRO A 118 14.75 4.32 10.52
C PRO A 118 15.19 2.92 10.98
N GLU A 119 14.93 2.56 12.24
CA GLU A 119 15.25 1.23 12.77
C GLU A 119 14.40 0.14 12.13
N ALA A 120 13.12 0.42 11.86
CA ALA A 120 12.23 -0.51 11.18
C ALA A 120 12.65 -0.69 9.71
N ALA A 121 13.01 0.40 9.03
CA ALA A 121 13.55 0.36 7.67
C ALA A 121 14.84 -0.47 7.59
N GLN A 122 15.74 -0.33 8.57
CA GLN A 122 16.94 -1.16 8.70
C GLN A 122 16.60 -2.64 8.96
N GLY A 123 15.62 -2.90 9.83
CA GLY A 123 15.13 -4.25 10.12
C GLY A 123 14.61 -4.95 8.86
N MET A 124 13.89 -4.23 8.00
CA MET A 124 13.41 -4.76 6.72
C MET A 124 14.55 -5.19 5.79
N LEU A 125 15.63 -4.42 5.73
CA LEU A 125 16.82 -4.76 4.94
C LEU A 125 17.51 -6.02 5.45
N VAL A 126 17.73 -6.10 6.77
CA VAL A 126 18.34 -7.28 7.40
C VAL A 126 17.46 -8.52 7.18
N CYS A 127 16.14 -8.37 7.30
CA CYS A 127 15.18 -9.44 7.07
C CYS A 127 15.24 -9.95 5.61
N SER A 128 15.29 -9.04 4.63
CA SER A 128 15.42 -9.39 3.21
C SER A 128 16.72 -10.14 2.91
N GLN A 129 17.83 -9.65 3.43
CA GLN A 129 19.16 -10.27 3.28
C GLN A 129 19.21 -11.70 3.85
N GLN A 130 18.58 -11.94 4.99
CA GLN A 130 18.64 -13.24 5.67
C GLN A 130 17.64 -14.26 5.14
N ARG A 131 16.47 -13.82 4.65
CA ARG A 131 15.34 -14.73 4.36
C ARG A 131 15.07 -14.96 2.88
N HIS A 132 15.46 -14.04 2.01
CA HIS A 132 14.96 -14.02 0.63
C HIS A 132 16.04 -14.04 -0.44
N ASP A 133 17.33 -14.07 -0.06
CA ASP A 133 18.48 -14.07 -0.99
C ASP A 133 18.31 -13.03 -2.10
N THR A 134 17.68 -11.90 -1.76
CA THR A 134 17.33 -10.86 -2.72
C THR A 134 18.62 -10.16 -3.13
N GLU A 135 18.84 -10.00 -4.44
CA GLU A 135 19.96 -9.22 -4.95
C GLU A 135 19.94 -7.83 -4.32
N LEU A 136 21.05 -7.50 -3.68
CA LEU A 136 21.16 -6.35 -2.82
C LEU A 136 21.34 -5.11 -3.68
N GLN A 137 20.33 -4.26 -3.76
CA GLN A 137 20.41 -3.03 -4.55
C GLN A 137 21.10 -1.93 -3.76
N GLU A 138 22.07 -1.26 -4.38
CA GLU A 138 22.86 -0.19 -3.76
C GLU A 138 21.97 1.00 -3.35
N THR A 139 20.92 1.24 -4.13
CA THR A 139 19.88 2.25 -3.91
C THR A 139 19.15 2.10 -2.56
N TRP A 140 19.15 0.91 -1.96
CA TRP A 140 18.53 0.69 -0.66
C TRP A 140 19.32 1.35 0.49
N TYR A 141 20.64 1.36 0.41
CA TYR A 141 21.47 2.06 1.39
C TYR A 141 21.34 3.58 1.27
N GLU A 142 21.19 4.10 0.05
CA GLU A 142 20.89 5.52 -0.16
C GLU A 142 19.55 5.90 0.46
N LYS A 143 18.51 5.09 0.24
CA LYS A 143 17.19 5.30 0.85
C LYS A 143 17.23 5.25 2.37
N LEU A 144 18.15 4.50 2.97
CA LEU A 144 18.40 4.51 4.42
C LEU A 144 19.30 5.66 4.90
N GLN A 145 19.79 6.53 4.02
CA GLN A 145 20.79 7.56 4.34
C GLN A 145 22.10 6.98 4.90
N ARG A 146 22.43 5.73 4.55
CA ARG A 146 23.68 5.05 4.93
C ARG A 146 24.72 5.23 3.83
N TRP A 147 25.23 6.45 3.73
CA TRP A 147 26.12 6.88 2.63
C TRP A 147 27.41 6.06 2.55
N ASP A 148 28.00 5.67 3.68
CA ASP A 148 29.22 4.87 3.71
C ASP A 148 28.98 3.46 3.12
N ASP A 149 27.88 2.82 3.50
CA ASP A 149 27.51 1.49 2.99
C ASP A 149 27.08 1.54 1.52
N ALA A 150 26.38 2.61 1.11
CA ALA A 150 26.04 2.86 -0.28
C ALA A 150 27.30 2.99 -1.13
N LEU A 151 28.27 3.81 -0.69
CA LEU A 151 29.54 4.01 -1.37
C LEU A 151 30.30 2.69 -1.54
N CYS A 152 30.44 1.91 -0.46
CA CYS A 152 31.10 0.61 -0.53
C CYS A 152 30.39 -0.39 -1.47
N ALA A 153 29.06 -0.31 -1.59
CA ALA A 153 28.30 -1.16 -2.50
C ALA A 153 28.52 -0.74 -3.97
N TYR A 154 28.46 0.57 -4.27
CA TYR A 154 28.73 1.10 -5.61
C TYR A 154 30.18 0.84 -6.06
N GLU A 155 31.16 1.03 -5.19
CA GLU A 155 32.57 0.74 -5.50
C GLU A 155 32.79 -0.74 -5.88
N ARG A 156 32.09 -1.65 -5.18
CA ARG A 156 32.13 -3.08 -5.51
C ARG A 156 31.51 -3.36 -6.86
N LYS A 157 30.32 -2.81 -7.13
CA LYS A 157 29.64 -2.94 -8.43
C LYS A 157 30.49 -2.41 -9.58
N ALA A 158 31.10 -1.23 -9.40
CA ALA A 158 31.99 -0.62 -10.40
C ALA A 158 33.26 -1.46 -10.65
N SER A 159 33.74 -2.21 -9.66
CA SER A 159 34.87 -3.14 -9.82
C SER A 159 34.49 -4.44 -10.56
N GLU A 160 33.25 -4.88 -10.41
CA GLU A 160 32.71 -6.10 -11.03
C GLU A 160 32.19 -5.85 -12.46
N ASP A 161 31.66 -4.66 -12.74
CA ASP A 161 31.25 -4.21 -14.09
C ASP A 161 31.80 -2.79 -14.39
N PRO A 162 33.05 -2.69 -14.88
CA PRO A 162 33.69 -1.42 -15.22
C PRO A 162 33.05 -0.67 -16.40
N SER A 163 32.08 -1.28 -17.09
CA SER A 163 31.44 -0.71 -18.29
C SER A 163 30.09 -0.04 -18.00
N ASN A 164 29.54 -0.27 -16.82
CA ASN A 164 28.26 0.29 -16.41
C ASN A 164 28.47 1.64 -15.73
N ILE A 165 28.44 2.70 -16.53
CA ILE A 165 28.50 4.10 -16.08
C ILE A 165 27.09 4.69 -16.16
N GLU A 166 26.17 4.17 -15.35
CA GLU A 166 24.85 4.79 -15.08
C GLU A 166 24.68 5.05 -13.59
#